data_AF-K8X4R6-F1
#
_entry.id   AF-K8X4R6-F1
#
_cell.length_a   1.000
_cell.length_b   1.000
_cell.length_c   1.000
_cell.angle_alpha   90.00
_cell.angle_beta   90.00
_cell.angle_gamma   90.00
#
_symmetry.space_group_name_H-M   'P 1'
#
loop_
_entity.id
_entity.type
_entity.pdbx_description
1 polymer ?
#
loop_
_entity_poly.entity_id
_entity_poly.type
_entity_poly.pdbx_seq_one_letter_code
_entity_poly.pdbx_strand_id
1 'polypeptide(L)' 'MTRLAQTAGLTDTQGEIVSAVREFVDKAIIPQAQELEHSDTYPTAIVEQMKEMGLFGLTIPEEYGGIGESLLTYA' A
#
# COMPACT_ATOMS: atom_id res chain seq x y z
N MET A 1 -19.54 -6.97 4.22
CA MET A 1 -18.50 -6.12 3.61
C MET A 1 -18.49 -4.80 4.34
N THR A 2 -17.55 -4.62 5.27
CA THR A 2 -17.42 -3.37 6.02
C THR A 2 -17.16 -2.24 5.05
N ARG A 3 -17.98 -1.19 5.10
CA ARG A 3 -17.82 0.00 4.25
C ARG A 3 -16.54 0.69 4.71
N LEU A 4 -15.42 0.40 4.05
CA LEU A 4 -14.19 1.14 4.26
C LEU A 4 -14.46 2.59 3.86
N ALA A 5 -13.93 3.53 4.63
CA ALA A 5 -14.07 4.94 4.33
C ALA A 5 -13.59 5.18 2.88
N GLN A 6 -14.42 5.86 2.08
CA GLN A 6 -14.05 6.28 0.74
C GLN A 6 -13.66 7.75 0.81
N THR A 7 -12.42 8.05 0.43
CA THR A 7 -11.93 9.42 0.29
C THR A 7 -12.55 10.02 -0.97
N ALA A 8 -13.37 11.06 -0.80
CA ALA A 8 -13.97 11.77 -1.93
C ALA A 8 -12.95 12.72 -2.57
N GLY A 9 -13.10 12.98 -3.88
CA GLY A 9 -12.29 13.98 -4.59
C GLY A 9 -10.89 13.51 -4.99
N LEU A 10 -10.62 12.20 -4.98
CA LEU A 10 -9.41 11.64 -5.56
C LEU A 10 -9.38 11.86 -7.07
N THR A 11 -8.19 12.09 -7.62
CA THR A 11 -7.97 11.97 -9.06
C THR A 11 -8.05 10.50 -9.49
N ASP A 12 -8.20 10.26 -10.79
CA ASP A 12 -8.24 8.89 -11.33
C ASP A 12 -6.96 8.12 -10.94
N THR A 13 -5.78 8.72 -11.10
CA THR A 13 -4.49 8.13 -10.70
C THR A 13 -4.43 7.81 -9.21
N GLN A 14 -4.90 8.69 -8.34
CA GLN A 14 -4.94 8.43 -6.90
C GLN A 14 -5.88 7.28 -6.55
N GLY A 15 -7.05 7.23 -7.20
CA GLY A 15 -8.00 6.14 -7.06
C GLY A 15 -7.43 4.80 -7.53
N GLU A 16 -6.68 4.79 -8.63
CA GLU A 16 -5.98 3.61 -9.14
C GLU A 16 -4.91 3.11 -8.17
N ILE A 17 -4.08 4.01 -7.62
CA ILE A 17 -3.06 3.67 -6.61
C ILE A 17 -3.71 3.02 -5.39
N VAL A 18 -4.75 3.65 -4.82
CA VAL A 18 -5.47 3.11 -3.64
C VAL A 18 -6.09 1.75 -3.96
N SER A 19 -6.63 1.57 -5.17
CA SER A 19 -7.23 0.31 -5.60
C SER A 19 -6.19 -0.80 -5.76
N ALA A 20 -5.03 -0.50 -6.35
CA ALA A 20 -3.93 -1.45 -6.49
C ALA A 20 -3.38 -1.89 -5.13
N VAL A 21 -3.21 -0.96 -4.18
CA VAL A 21 -2.77 -1.29 -2.81
C VAL A 21 -3.80 -2.17 -2.11
N ARG A 22 -5.10 -1.87 -2.27
CA ARG A 22 -6.17 -2.69 -1.70
C ARG A 22 -6.13 -4.12 -2.23
N GLU A 23 -5.99 -4.28 -3.54
CA GLU A 23 -5.88 -5.60 -4.16
C GLU A 23 -4.64 -6.37 -3.67
N PHE A 24 -3.51 -5.68 -3.51
CA PHE A 24 -2.31 -6.26 -2.92
C PHE A 24 -2.54 -6.74 -1.47
N VAL A 25 -3.19 -5.92 -0.63
CA VAL A 25 -3.52 -6.31 0.75
C VAL A 25 -4.39 -7.57 0.77
N ASP A 26 -5.44 -7.60 -0.04
CA ASP A 26 -6.39 -8.72 -0.10
C ASP A 26 -5.73 -10.02 -0.56
N LYS A 27 -4.80 -9.94 -1.53
CA LYS A 27 -4.16 -11.12 -2.14
C LYS A 27 -2.89 -11.58 -1.43
N ALA A 28 -2.06 -10.65 -0.97
CA ALA A 28 -0.72 -10.96 -0.46
C ALA A 28 -0.63 -10.90 1.07
N ILE A 29 -1.37 -10.01 1.72
CA ILE A 29 -1.22 -9.75 3.16
C ILE A 29 -2.23 -10.54 3.98
N ILE A 30 -3.53 -10.35 3.74
CA ILE A 30 -4.61 -10.94 4.55
C ILE A 30 -4.46 -12.47 4.72
N PRO A 31 -4.15 -13.26 3.67
CA PRO A 31 -4.02 -14.71 3.80
C PRO A 31 -2.87 -15.16 4.72
N GLN A 32 -1.82 -14.35 4.87
CA GLN A 32 -0.61 -14.69 5.62
C GLN A 32 -0.59 -14.05 7.02
N ALA A 33 -1.41 -13.03 7.26
CA ALA A 33 -1.36 -12.20 8.45
C ALA A 33 -1.44 -13.00 9.77
N GLN A 34 -2.36 -13.96 9.85
CA GLN A 34 -2.57 -14.74 11.07
C GLN A 34 -1.39 -15.65 11.41
N GLU A 35 -0.76 -16.26 10.41
CA GLU A 35 0.40 -17.15 10.61
C GLU A 35 1.64 -16.34 11.01
N LEU A 36 1.87 -15.21 10.33
CA LEU A 36 2.99 -14.31 10.62
C LEU A 36 2.89 -13.74 12.05
N GLU A 37 1.69 -13.35 12.47
CA GLU A 37 1.43 -12.90 13.84
C GLU A 37 1.69 -14.03 14.84
N HIS A 38 1.14 -15.22 14.62
CA HIS A 38 1.27 -16.34 15.55
C HIS A 38 2.72 -16.82 15.71
N SER A 39 3.49 -16.75 14.64
CA SER A 39 4.90 -17.18 14.60
C SER A 39 5.90 -16.09 14.98
N ASP A 40 5.45 -14.85 15.25
CA ASP A 40 6.29 -13.67 15.47
C ASP A 40 7.35 -13.48 14.35
N THR A 41 6.95 -13.77 13.12
CA THR A 41 7.86 -13.77 11.96
C THR A 41 7.77 -12.46 11.20
N TYR A 42 8.94 -11.86 10.92
CA TYR A 42 9.01 -10.68 10.08
C TYR A 42 8.66 -11.01 8.62
N PRO A 43 7.71 -10.31 7.99
CA PRO A 43 7.19 -10.67 6.66
C PRO A 43 8.07 -10.12 5.52
N THR A 44 9.32 -10.59 5.43
CA THR A 44 10.30 -10.10 4.45
C THR A 44 9.75 -10.08 3.02
N ALA A 45 9.10 -11.15 2.57
CA ALA A 45 8.59 -11.25 1.20
C ALA A 45 7.48 -10.23 0.87
N ILE A 46 6.64 -9.89 1.85
CA ILE A 46 5.61 -8.85 1.69
C ILE A 46 6.28 -7.48 1.62
N VAL A 47 7.24 -7.22 2.51
CA VAL A 47 7.95 -5.94 2.56
C VAL A 47 8.76 -5.67 1.30
N GLU A 48 9.44 -6.68 0.73
CA GLU A 48 10.15 -6.52 -0.55
C GLU A 48 9.18 -6.15 -1.69
N GLN A 49 8.00 -6.78 -1.77
CA GLN A 49 6.97 -6.39 -2.74
C GLN A 49 6.48 -4.95 -2.52
N MET A 50 6.28 -4.53 -1.27
CA MET A 50 5.90 -3.14 -0.95
C MET A 50 6.97 -2.13 -1.37
N LYS A 51 8.26 -2.50 -1.30
CA LYS A 51 9.37 -1.68 -1.79
C LYS A 51 9.35 -1.57 -3.31
N GLU A 52 9.15 -2.68 -4.01
CA GLU A 52 9.05 -2.70 -5.49
C GLU A 52 7.86 -1.86 -5.99
N MET A 53 6.75 -1.86 -5.25
CA MET A 53 5.60 -0.98 -5.49
C MET A 53 5.85 0.50 -5.16
N GLY A 54 6.98 0.83 -4.53
CA GLY A 54 7.37 2.19 -4.15
C GLY A 54 6.55 2.81 -3.01
N LEU A 55 5.83 2.00 -2.22
CA LEU A 55 4.92 2.49 -1.18
C LEU A 55 5.63 3.29 -0.08
N PHE A 56 6.89 2.95 0.22
CA PHE A 56 7.69 3.66 1.22
C PHE A 56 8.19 5.04 0.73
N GLY A 57 8.21 5.27 -0.57
CA GLY A 57 8.65 6.51 -1.20
C GLY A 57 7.53 7.32 -1.82
N LEU A 58 6.25 7.02 -1.50
CA LEU A 58 5.10 7.58 -2.19
C LEU A 58 5.13 9.11 -2.25
N THR A 59 5.41 9.78 -1.13
CA THR A 59 5.42 11.25 -1.01
C THR A 59 6.79 11.87 -1.22
N ILE A 60 7.81 11.04 -1.43
CA ILE A 60 9.18 11.49 -1.65
C ILE A 60 9.31 11.95 -3.11
N PRO A 61 9.91 13.12 -3.40
CA PRO A 61 10.12 13.57 -4.77
C PRO A 61 10.91 12.57 -5.61
N GLU A 62 10.64 12.53 -6.92
CA GLU A 62 11.32 11.64 -7.86
C GLU A 62 12.84 11.85 -7.90
N GLU A 63 13.33 13.08 -7.67
CA GLU A 63 14.76 13.38 -7.60
C GLU A 63 15.51 12.62 -6.49
N TYR A 64 14.79 12.11 -5.49
CA TYR A 64 15.32 11.27 -4.40
C TYR A 64 14.91 9.80 -4.53
N GLY A 65 14.33 9.40 -5.68
CA GLY A 65 13.89 8.03 -5.95
C GLY A 65 12.51 7.66 -5.40
N GLY A 66 11.67 8.64 -5.08
CA GLY A 66 10.27 8.43 -4.72
C GLY A 66 9.29 8.58 -5.89
N ILE A 67 7.99 8.58 -5.59
CA ILE A 67 6.91 8.69 -6.58
C ILE A 67 6.40 10.13 -6.73
N GLY A 68 6.66 11.00 -5.75
CA GLY A 68 6.24 12.41 -5.79
C GLY A 68 4.73 12.62 -5.67
N GLU A 69 4.01 11.63 -5.13
CA GLU A 69 2.57 11.69 -4.92
C GLU A 69 2.16 12.53 -3.72
N SER A 70 0.87 12.86 -3.65
CA SER A 70 0.35 13.77 -2.62
C SER A 70 0.14 13.09 -1.26
N LEU A 71 0.14 13.88 -0.18
CA LEU A 71 -0.27 13.40 1.15
C LEU A 71 -1.72 12.88 1.18
N LEU A 72 -2.59 13.38 0.30
CA LEU A 72 -3.96 12.88 0.19
C LEU A 72 -3.99 11.44 -0.31
N THR A 73 -3.07 11.06 -1.20
CA THR A 73 -2.91 9.70 -1.72
C THR A 73 -2.36 8.75 -0.64
N TYR A 74 -1.56 9.28 0.29
CA TYR A 74 -0.92 8.52 1.36
C TYR A 74 -1.82 8.26 2.59
N ALA A 75 -2.74 9.18 2.89
CA ALA A 75 -3.57 9.17 4.11
C ALA A 75 -4.75 8.19 4.06
#